data_AF-A0A084AEL4-F1
#
_entry.id   AF-A0A084AEL4-F1
#
_cell.length_a   1.000
_cell.length_b   1.000
_cell.length_c   1.000
_cell.angle_alpha   90.00
_cell.angle_beta   90.00
_cell.angle_gamma   90.00
#
_symmetry.space_group_name_H-M   'P 1'
#
loop_
_entity.id
_entity.type
_entity.pdbx_description
1 polymer ?
#
loop_
_entity_poly.entity_id
_entity_poly.type
_entity_poly.pdbx_seq_one_letter_code
_entity_poly.pdbx_strand_id
1 'polypeptide(L)'
;MNRYYLVKEDGTKIENPKINGLTVEFLGNDSLVEISEGSVFENTKLSLASESKIIIKKTSFYGIRNTWIDASPGGIGRNLFIDEGAQFVRATFVMRDEDNLKITIGKNCMLAADVLFRASDGHQIYDLENLQVFNKSKEIRIEDNVWMGNSVRILKGSLIKQGSIIGLGAIVAKQFQEENVAIAGNPAQIVKRNVAWSKDYIWDYKDTYQQDESRAASIFAVKTDENHVLWRVSQESSYLVIMREGVGNQVEHLKFSLKENLKLGENYYLVLDFISNKSTAFTTFLSNDSGKMNRIPNFHVTENIRRKIVFPFVPTVEGLSTVALSASHFPENTILKIFDFRIEKMK
;
A
#
# COMPACT_ATOMS: atom_id res chain seq x y z
N MET A 1 34.66 8.92 -5.40
CA MET A 1 34.14 8.72 -6.77
C MET A 1 32.63 8.51 -6.72
N ASN A 2 31.89 9.05 -7.69
CA ASN A 2 30.45 8.80 -7.80
C ASN A 2 30.15 7.34 -8.14
N ARG A 3 29.02 6.83 -7.64
CA ARG A 3 28.60 5.44 -7.80
C ARG A 3 27.17 5.40 -8.33
N TYR A 4 26.94 4.66 -9.40
CA TYR A 4 25.62 4.48 -9.98
C TYR A 4 25.38 3.00 -10.25
N TYR A 5 24.38 2.43 -9.59
CA TYR A 5 24.10 1.00 -9.64
C TYR A 5 22.65 0.70 -10.04
N LEU A 6 22.50 -0.31 -10.90
CA LEU A 6 21.26 -1.08 -11.01
C LEU A 6 21.42 -2.30 -10.10
N VAL A 7 20.53 -2.44 -9.11
CA VAL A 7 20.53 -3.55 -8.14
C VAL A 7 19.54 -4.60 -8.59
N LYS A 8 20.05 -5.79 -8.95
CA LYS A 8 19.28 -6.96 -9.37
C LYS A 8 18.49 -7.59 -8.22
N GLU A 9 17.49 -8.39 -8.53
CA GLU A 9 16.69 -9.10 -7.52
C GLU A 9 17.54 -10.06 -6.66
N ASP A 10 18.61 -10.63 -7.22
CA ASP A 10 19.57 -11.48 -6.49
C ASP A 10 20.62 -10.70 -5.66
N GLY A 11 20.54 -9.35 -5.67
CA GLY A 11 21.46 -8.45 -4.96
C GLY A 11 22.70 -8.03 -5.75
N THR A 12 22.93 -8.59 -6.95
CA THR A 12 24.03 -8.21 -7.83
C THR A 12 23.90 -6.74 -8.25
N LYS A 13 25.02 -6.03 -8.35
CA LYS A 13 25.05 -4.62 -8.80
C LYS A 13 25.69 -4.50 -10.17
N ILE A 14 24.97 -3.90 -11.11
CA ILE A 14 25.51 -3.46 -12.40
C ILE A 14 25.93 -2.01 -12.27
N GLU A 15 27.21 -1.72 -12.51
CA GLU A 15 27.74 -0.37 -12.47
C GLU A 15 27.39 0.43 -13.73
N ASN A 16 27.13 1.73 -13.55
CA ASN A 16 26.83 2.70 -14.61
C ASN A 16 25.80 2.20 -15.64
N PRO A 17 24.62 1.74 -15.20
CA PRO A 17 23.62 1.17 -16.08
C PRO A 17 23.01 2.23 -17.01
N LYS A 18 22.60 1.81 -18.20
CA LYS A 18 21.69 2.59 -19.05
C LYS A 18 20.25 2.18 -18.75
N ILE A 19 19.48 3.07 -18.14
CA ILE A 19 18.07 2.83 -17.78
C ILE A 19 17.19 3.71 -18.67
N ASN A 20 16.26 3.09 -19.40
CA ASN A 20 15.39 3.81 -20.32
C ASN A 20 14.52 4.84 -19.57
N GLY A 21 14.37 6.04 -20.14
CA GLY A 21 13.58 7.11 -19.54
C GLY A 21 14.18 7.78 -18.29
N LEU A 22 15.37 7.36 -17.84
CA LEU A 22 16.06 7.92 -16.67
C LEU A 22 17.40 8.56 -17.07
N THR A 23 17.56 9.83 -16.72
CA THR A 23 18.83 10.57 -16.82
C THR A 23 19.38 10.82 -15.42
N VAL A 24 20.64 10.47 -15.19
CA VAL A 24 21.36 10.73 -13.94
C VAL A 24 22.54 11.62 -14.22
N GLU A 25 22.59 12.76 -13.55
CA GLU A 25 23.63 13.78 -13.68
C GLU A 25 24.31 13.99 -12.33
N PHE A 26 25.59 13.68 -12.27
CA PHE A 26 26.42 13.98 -11.10
C PHE A 26 27.10 15.34 -11.31
N LEU A 27 26.74 16.30 -10.48
CA LEU A 27 27.27 17.68 -10.48
C LEU A 27 28.32 17.89 -9.37
N GLY A 28 28.54 16.87 -8.54
CA GLY A 28 29.55 16.84 -7.48
C GLY A 28 30.21 15.47 -7.37
N ASN A 29 30.88 15.22 -6.25
CA ASN A 29 31.65 14.00 -6.00
C ASN A 29 31.09 13.16 -4.84
N ASP A 30 31.46 11.89 -4.79
CA ASP A 30 31.15 10.96 -3.68
C ASP A 30 29.67 10.65 -3.46
N SER A 31 28.87 10.85 -4.52
CA SER A 31 27.44 10.56 -4.51
C SER A 31 27.11 9.12 -4.92
N LEU A 32 25.94 8.66 -4.53
CA LEU A 32 25.43 7.30 -4.77
C LEU A 32 24.02 7.35 -5.35
N VAL A 33 23.82 6.67 -6.47
CA VAL A 33 22.50 6.36 -7.01
C VAL A 33 22.34 4.85 -7.07
N GLU A 34 21.28 4.31 -6.46
CA GLU A 34 20.88 2.91 -6.58
C GLU A 34 19.44 2.81 -7.08
N ILE A 35 19.24 2.06 -8.16
CA ILE A 35 17.94 1.79 -8.75
C ILE A 35 17.70 0.29 -8.69
N SER A 36 16.58 -0.17 -8.14
CA SER A 36 16.23 -1.58 -8.15
C SER A 36 15.74 -2.04 -9.53
N GLU A 37 16.08 -3.27 -9.89
CA GLU A 37 15.61 -3.94 -11.09
C GLU A 37 14.07 -3.95 -11.21
N GLY A 38 13.59 -3.82 -12.45
CA GLY A 38 12.16 -3.73 -12.76
C GLY A 38 11.56 -2.34 -12.58
N SER A 39 12.33 -1.35 -12.12
CA SER A 39 11.85 0.04 -12.03
C SER A 39 11.59 0.65 -13.42
N VAL A 40 10.40 1.23 -13.58
CA VAL A 40 9.94 1.92 -14.79
C VAL A 40 10.10 3.43 -14.64
N PHE A 41 10.69 4.05 -15.67
CA PHE A 41 10.86 5.51 -15.79
C PHE A 41 10.43 6.03 -17.15
N GLU A 42 9.94 7.26 -17.17
CA GLU A 42 9.69 8.02 -18.39
C GLU A 42 10.07 9.47 -18.15
N ASN A 43 10.89 10.07 -19.01
CA ASN A 43 11.32 11.47 -18.92
C ASN A 43 11.65 11.92 -17.48
N THR A 44 12.48 11.13 -16.78
CA THR A 44 12.85 11.38 -15.39
C THR A 44 14.31 11.78 -15.30
N LYS A 45 14.59 12.86 -14.55
CA LYS A 45 15.93 13.40 -14.37
C LYS A 45 16.30 13.46 -12.89
N LEU A 46 17.48 12.95 -12.56
CA LEU A 46 18.13 13.12 -11.25
C LEU A 46 19.37 13.99 -11.42
N SER A 47 19.49 15.04 -10.63
CA SER A 47 20.72 15.85 -10.53
C SER A 47 21.23 15.80 -9.10
N LEU A 48 22.51 15.46 -8.89
CA LEU A 48 23.09 15.26 -7.56
C LEU A 48 24.33 16.12 -7.33
N ALA A 49 24.34 16.89 -6.24
CA ALA A 49 25.53 17.53 -5.66
C ALA A 49 26.43 16.49 -4.98
N SER A 50 27.50 16.94 -4.32
CA SER A 50 28.41 16.04 -3.61
C SER A 50 27.76 15.33 -2.42
N GLU A 51 28.29 14.16 -2.07
CA GLU A 51 27.92 13.35 -0.90
C GLU A 51 26.43 12.97 -0.83
N SER A 52 25.75 13.00 -1.96
CA SER A 52 24.29 12.83 -2.04
C SER A 52 23.92 11.38 -2.32
N LYS A 53 22.77 10.94 -1.84
CA LYS A 53 22.29 9.55 -1.98
C LYS A 53 20.86 9.52 -2.48
N ILE A 54 20.64 8.92 -3.64
CA ILE A 54 19.30 8.63 -4.15
C ILE A 54 19.14 7.12 -4.27
N ILE A 55 18.20 6.56 -3.52
CA ILE A 55 17.82 5.14 -3.64
C ILE A 55 16.36 5.06 -4.08
N ILE A 56 16.11 4.36 -5.17
CA ILE A 56 14.77 4.06 -5.69
C ILE A 56 14.60 2.55 -5.74
N LYS A 57 13.72 2.02 -4.89
CA LYS A 57 13.29 0.62 -4.94
C LYS A 57 12.34 0.39 -6.12
N LYS A 58 12.02 -0.88 -6.37
CA LYS A 58 11.24 -1.32 -7.54
C LYS A 58 9.94 -0.52 -7.62
N THR A 59 9.80 0.30 -8.67
CA THR A 59 8.59 1.12 -8.86
C THR A 59 7.39 0.26 -9.26
N SER A 60 6.20 0.85 -9.25
CA SER A 60 5.02 0.21 -9.87
C SER A 60 5.19 0.05 -11.38
N PHE A 61 4.34 -0.74 -12.04
CA PHE A 61 4.30 -0.83 -13.50
C PHE A 61 4.01 0.52 -14.18
N TYR A 62 3.35 1.44 -13.47
CA TYR A 62 3.11 2.81 -13.95
C TYR A 62 4.37 3.69 -13.87
N GLY A 63 5.28 3.36 -12.94
CA GLY A 63 6.59 3.98 -12.85
C GLY A 63 6.61 5.42 -12.33
N ILE A 64 7.78 6.04 -12.50
CA ILE A 64 8.02 7.45 -12.22
C ILE A 64 8.12 8.18 -13.55
N ARG A 65 7.21 9.13 -13.80
CA ARG A 65 7.06 9.77 -15.11
C ARG A 65 7.18 11.28 -15.03
N ASN A 66 7.86 11.87 -16.00
CA ASN A 66 8.01 13.32 -16.17
C ASN A 66 8.51 14.01 -14.89
N THR A 67 9.35 13.34 -14.11
CA THR A 67 9.70 13.75 -12.75
C THR A 67 11.11 14.31 -12.70
N TRP A 68 11.29 15.43 -12.02
CA TRP A 68 12.60 16.04 -11.80
C TRP A 68 12.97 15.98 -10.32
N ILE A 69 14.09 15.32 -10.02
CA ILE A 69 14.70 15.31 -8.70
C ILE A 69 15.94 16.19 -8.75
N ASP A 70 15.77 17.41 -8.23
CA ASP A 70 16.79 18.43 -8.16
C ASP A 70 17.48 18.41 -6.78
N ALA A 71 18.56 17.65 -6.69
CA ALA A 71 19.50 17.68 -5.58
C ALA A 71 20.83 18.34 -6.01
N SER A 72 20.75 19.35 -6.89
CA SER A 72 21.91 20.04 -7.48
C SER A 72 22.67 20.94 -6.48
N PRO A 73 23.84 21.51 -6.87
CA PRO A 73 24.72 22.27 -5.98
C PRO A 73 24.04 23.45 -5.25
N GLY A 74 24.65 23.83 -4.12
CA GLY A 74 24.04 24.65 -3.05
C GLY A 74 24.31 24.08 -1.65
N GLY A 75 25.08 22.98 -1.57
CA GLY A 75 25.70 22.36 -0.39
C GLY A 75 25.90 20.84 -0.62
N ILE A 76 26.12 20.05 0.44
CA ILE A 76 26.43 18.61 0.40
C ILE A 76 25.48 17.71 1.19
N GLY A 77 25.30 16.47 0.76
CA GLY A 77 24.54 15.46 1.50
C GLY A 77 23.03 15.55 1.28
N ARG A 78 22.54 15.24 0.07
CA ARG A 78 21.10 15.28 -0.26
C ARG A 78 20.60 13.85 -0.43
N ASN A 79 19.66 13.46 0.43
CA ASN A 79 19.27 12.07 0.58
C ASN A 79 17.79 11.86 0.24
N LEU A 80 17.51 11.17 -0.87
CA LEU A 80 16.17 10.76 -1.25
C LEU A 80 16.05 9.24 -1.22
N PHE A 81 15.04 8.75 -0.52
CA PHE A 81 14.71 7.33 -0.49
C PHE A 81 13.26 7.16 -0.94
N ILE A 82 13.07 6.34 -1.97
CA ILE A 82 11.75 5.96 -2.49
C ILE A 82 11.64 4.44 -2.37
N ASP A 83 10.67 3.97 -1.59
CA ASP A 83 10.43 2.55 -1.37
C ASP A 83 9.56 1.93 -2.51
N GLU A 84 9.29 0.64 -2.41
CA GLU A 84 8.65 -0.18 -3.44
C GLU A 84 7.26 0.34 -3.85
N GLY A 85 6.92 0.17 -5.13
CA GLY A 85 5.55 0.40 -5.63
C GLY A 85 5.18 1.86 -5.86
N ALA A 86 6.15 2.78 -5.83
CA ALA A 86 5.94 4.19 -6.13
C ALA A 86 5.34 4.43 -7.54
N GLN A 87 4.43 5.39 -7.63
CA GLN A 87 3.79 5.83 -8.88
C GLN A 87 3.70 7.36 -8.92
N PHE A 88 4.51 8.01 -9.75
CA PHE A 88 4.59 9.48 -9.80
C PHE A 88 4.31 10.01 -11.21
N VAL A 89 3.60 11.13 -11.29
CA VAL A 89 3.40 11.88 -12.52
C VAL A 89 3.79 13.33 -12.30
N ARG A 90 4.74 13.87 -13.09
CA ARG A 90 5.16 15.28 -13.03
C ARG A 90 5.54 15.76 -11.62
N ALA A 91 6.16 14.90 -10.80
CA ALA A 91 6.62 15.30 -9.50
C ALA A 91 7.90 16.13 -9.61
N THR A 92 8.11 17.07 -8.70
CA THR A 92 9.35 17.84 -8.57
C THR A 92 9.87 17.77 -7.15
N PHE A 93 11.13 17.41 -6.97
CA PHE A 93 11.81 17.43 -5.68
C PHE A 93 12.88 18.50 -5.71
N VAL A 94 12.78 19.50 -4.84
CA VAL A 94 13.76 20.58 -4.70
C VAL A 94 14.50 20.40 -3.38
N MET A 95 15.75 19.95 -3.50
CA MET A 95 16.66 19.64 -2.40
C MET A 95 17.96 20.45 -2.57
N ARG A 96 17.87 21.78 -2.51
CA ARG A 96 18.98 22.72 -2.70
C ARG A 96 19.20 23.60 -1.47
N ASP A 97 20.26 24.40 -1.52
CA ASP A 97 20.50 25.58 -0.67
C ASP A 97 20.90 25.33 0.81
N GLU A 98 20.80 24.10 1.32
CA GLU A 98 21.18 23.75 2.71
C GLU A 98 21.77 22.34 2.80
N ASP A 99 22.78 22.12 3.63
CA ASP A 99 23.40 20.81 3.90
C ASP A 99 22.45 19.75 4.50
N ASN A 100 22.74 18.47 4.27
CA ASN A 100 22.08 17.33 4.91
C ASN A 100 20.56 17.21 4.72
N LEU A 101 20.01 17.65 3.58
CA LEU A 101 18.58 17.50 3.27
C LEU A 101 18.17 16.04 3.10
N LYS A 102 16.97 15.71 3.57
CA LYS A 102 16.43 14.35 3.48
C LYS A 102 14.94 14.32 3.17
N ILE A 103 14.57 13.48 2.21
CA ILE A 103 13.19 13.14 1.87
C ILE A 103 13.06 11.61 1.87
N THR A 104 12.03 11.10 2.55
CA THR A 104 11.68 9.68 2.54
C THR A 104 10.26 9.49 2.04
N ILE A 105 10.07 8.59 1.08
CA ILE A 105 8.78 8.18 0.53
C ILE A 105 8.61 6.67 0.75
N GLY A 106 7.58 6.30 1.50
CA GLY A 106 7.23 4.92 1.82
C GLY A 106 6.63 4.14 0.65
N LYS A 107 6.22 2.91 0.93
CA LYS A 107 5.75 1.95 -0.07
C LYS A 107 4.44 2.37 -0.70
N ASN A 108 4.21 2.01 -1.95
CA ASN A 108 2.93 2.13 -2.65
C ASN A 108 2.32 3.54 -2.69
N CYS A 109 3.13 4.60 -2.51
CA CYS A 109 2.65 5.97 -2.61
C CYS A 109 2.28 6.33 -4.06
N MET A 110 1.18 7.07 -4.22
CA MET A 110 0.74 7.62 -5.51
C MET A 110 0.78 9.13 -5.49
N LEU A 111 1.58 9.71 -6.37
CA LEU A 111 1.70 11.15 -6.54
C LEU A 111 1.06 11.50 -7.86
N ALA A 112 -0.08 12.18 -7.78
CA ALA A 112 -0.71 12.75 -8.94
C ALA A 112 0.12 13.95 -9.45
N ALA A 113 -0.44 14.69 -10.39
CA ALA A 113 0.37 15.57 -11.22
C ALA A 113 0.83 16.85 -10.51
N ASP A 114 2.07 17.30 -10.76
CA ASP A 114 2.64 18.55 -10.26
C ASP A 114 2.78 18.63 -8.72
N VAL A 115 3.01 17.50 -8.05
CA VAL A 115 3.40 17.47 -6.64
C VAL A 115 4.81 18.03 -6.49
N LEU A 116 4.98 19.02 -5.61
CA LEU A 116 6.28 19.62 -5.29
C LEU A 116 6.69 19.26 -3.86
N PHE A 117 7.90 18.73 -3.71
CA PHE A 117 8.60 18.64 -2.44
C PHE A 117 9.64 19.75 -2.36
N ARG A 118 9.62 20.53 -1.28
CA ARG A 118 10.59 21.60 -1.03
C ARG A 118 11.23 21.42 0.35
N ALA A 119 12.46 20.92 0.36
CA ALA A 119 13.18 20.55 1.59
C ALA A 119 13.91 21.71 2.29
N SER A 120 14.10 22.84 1.61
CA SER A 120 14.68 24.08 2.14
C SER A 120 13.90 25.31 1.64
N ASP A 121 13.95 26.39 2.41
CA ASP A 121 13.39 27.69 1.99
C ASP A 121 14.32 28.43 1.01
N GLY A 122 15.63 28.17 1.05
CA GLY A 122 16.64 28.78 0.18
C GLY A 122 17.29 30.06 0.71
N HIS A 123 16.63 30.78 1.61
CA HIS A 123 17.17 32.01 2.23
C HIS A 123 16.94 32.00 3.74
N GLN A 124 17.81 32.71 4.46
CA GLN A 124 17.79 32.74 5.92
C GLN A 124 16.67 33.65 6.43
N ILE A 125 15.94 33.15 7.43
CA ILE A 125 15.03 33.92 8.26
C ILE A 125 15.61 33.93 9.66
N TYR A 126 15.74 35.11 10.25
CA TYR A 126 16.31 35.29 11.58
C TYR A 126 15.21 35.47 12.62
N ASP A 127 15.40 34.85 13.78
CA ASP A 127 14.70 35.19 15.01
C ASP A 127 15.28 36.50 15.56
N LEU A 128 14.43 37.52 15.78
CA LEU A 128 14.88 38.84 16.22
C LEU A 128 15.28 38.89 17.70
N GLU A 129 14.88 37.91 18.51
CA GLU A 129 15.22 37.87 19.94
C GLU A 129 16.65 37.39 20.17
N ASN A 130 17.11 36.41 19.37
CA ASN A 130 18.41 35.76 19.56
C ASN A 130 19.33 35.83 18.32
N LEU A 131 18.87 36.44 17.23
CA LEU A 131 19.58 36.61 15.95
C LEU A 131 20.07 35.29 15.32
N GLN A 132 19.44 34.17 15.65
CA GLN A 132 19.73 32.87 15.05
C GLN A 132 18.87 32.62 13.80
N VAL A 133 19.39 31.82 12.87
CA VAL A 133 18.62 31.32 11.72
C VAL A 133 17.51 30.40 12.23
N PHE A 134 16.25 30.81 12.02
CA PHE A 134 15.03 30.16 12.47
C PHE A 134 14.57 29.04 11.53
N ASN A 135 14.74 29.22 10.23
CA ASN A 135 14.10 28.39 9.21
C ASN A 135 14.97 27.25 8.68
N LYS A 136 15.83 26.68 9.53
CA LYS A 136 16.66 25.51 9.19
C LYS A 136 15.80 24.37 8.62
N SER A 137 16.35 23.67 7.65
CA SER A 137 15.74 22.49 7.03
C SER A 137 15.42 21.38 8.02
N LYS A 138 14.39 20.60 7.67
CA LYS A 138 13.91 19.45 8.44
C LYS A 138 13.48 18.36 7.45
N GLU A 139 13.72 17.09 7.81
CA GLU A 139 13.33 15.93 7.00
C GLU A 139 11.86 16.01 6.59
N ILE A 140 11.58 15.69 5.32
CA ILE A 140 10.23 15.39 4.86
C ILE A 140 10.06 13.87 4.89
N ARG A 141 9.02 13.39 5.57
CA ARG A 141 8.71 11.96 5.65
C ARG A 141 7.28 11.68 5.22
N ILE A 142 7.16 10.83 4.21
CA ILE A 142 5.89 10.28 3.73
C ILE A 142 5.92 8.78 4.02
N GLU A 143 4.99 8.29 4.82
CA GLU A 143 4.87 6.86 5.13
C GLU A 143 4.11 6.10 4.03
N ASP A 144 3.87 4.81 4.27
CA ASP A 144 3.35 3.89 3.27
C ASP A 144 1.91 4.22 2.83
N ASN A 145 1.59 3.90 1.59
CA ASN A 145 0.26 4.00 1.01
C ASN A 145 -0.37 5.40 1.15
N VAL A 146 0.41 6.45 0.87
CA VAL A 146 -0.10 7.84 0.82
C VAL A 146 -0.45 8.22 -0.60
N TRP A 147 -1.63 8.80 -0.79
CA TRP A 147 -2.03 9.41 -2.07
C TRP A 147 -1.97 10.93 -1.98
N MET A 148 -1.30 11.56 -2.94
CA MET A 148 -1.29 13.01 -3.11
C MET A 148 -2.02 13.39 -4.40
N GLY A 149 -3.04 14.24 -4.26
CA GLY A 149 -3.74 14.86 -5.38
C GLY A 149 -2.85 15.84 -6.16
N ASN A 150 -3.39 16.37 -7.27
CA ASN A 150 -2.63 17.26 -8.13
C ASN A 150 -2.18 18.53 -7.40
N SER A 151 -1.03 19.08 -7.80
CA SER A 151 -0.53 20.38 -7.34
C SER A 151 -0.33 20.52 -5.81
N VAL A 152 -0.16 19.42 -5.10
CA VAL A 152 0.19 19.43 -3.67
C VAL A 152 1.59 20.03 -3.46
N ARG A 153 1.78 20.73 -2.35
CA ARG A 153 3.07 21.27 -1.89
C ARG A 153 3.41 20.66 -0.54
N ILE A 154 4.52 19.92 -0.49
CA ILE A 154 5.06 19.34 0.75
C ILE A 154 6.32 20.14 1.14
N LEU A 155 6.27 20.83 2.26
CA LEU A 155 7.34 21.69 2.74
C LEU A 155 8.19 20.99 3.82
N LYS A 156 9.40 21.51 4.04
CA LYS A 156 10.35 21.03 5.05
C LYS A 156 9.69 20.72 6.40
N GLY A 157 10.07 19.61 7.02
CA GLY A 157 9.55 19.17 8.33
C GLY A 157 8.18 18.50 8.31
N SER A 158 7.58 18.31 7.13
CA SER A 158 6.30 17.60 6.99
C SER A 158 6.44 16.10 7.28
N LEU A 159 5.46 15.57 7.99
CA LEU A 159 5.25 14.13 8.21
C LEU A 159 3.82 13.79 7.81
N ILE A 160 3.66 12.79 6.94
CA ILE A 160 2.35 12.25 6.58
C ILE A 160 2.35 10.75 6.88
N LYS A 161 1.41 10.34 7.74
CA LYS A 161 1.24 8.96 8.21
C LYS A 161 0.56 8.07 7.19
N GLN A 162 0.79 6.76 7.34
CA GLN A 162 0.34 5.75 6.38
C GLN A 162 -1.17 5.80 6.06
N GLY A 163 -1.52 5.44 4.83
CA GLY A 163 -2.91 5.37 4.36
C GLY A 163 -3.59 6.72 4.13
N SER A 164 -2.90 7.84 4.36
CA SER A 164 -3.49 9.18 4.27
C SER A 164 -3.62 9.69 2.84
N ILE A 165 -4.57 10.60 2.64
CA ILE A 165 -4.89 11.23 1.36
C ILE A 165 -4.64 12.74 1.48
N ILE A 166 -3.86 13.31 0.57
CA ILE A 166 -3.61 14.75 0.49
C ILE A 166 -4.43 15.31 -0.66
N GLY A 167 -5.40 16.17 -0.35
CA GLY A 167 -6.29 16.80 -1.33
C GLY A 167 -5.54 17.69 -2.31
N LEU A 168 -6.13 17.85 -3.51
CA LEU A 168 -5.61 18.69 -4.58
C LEU A 168 -5.26 20.09 -4.07
N GLY A 169 -4.07 20.58 -4.44
CA GLY A 169 -3.60 21.94 -4.13
C GLY A 169 -3.25 22.20 -2.66
N ALA A 170 -3.26 21.17 -1.80
CA ALA A 170 -2.97 21.37 -0.38
C ALA A 170 -1.51 21.80 -0.15
N ILE A 171 -1.29 22.66 0.86
CA ILE A 171 0.04 23.05 1.33
C ILE A 171 0.28 22.44 2.71
N VAL A 172 1.13 21.42 2.74
CA VAL A 172 1.51 20.69 3.95
C VAL A 172 2.82 21.27 4.48
N ALA A 173 2.74 21.91 5.64
CA ALA A 173 3.87 22.59 6.29
C ALA A 173 4.03 22.17 7.77
N LYS A 174 3.45 21.02 8.15
CA LYS A 174 3.48 20.48 9.51
C LYS A 174 3.41 18.95 9.48
N GLN A 175 3.59 18.37 10.66
CA GLN A 175 3.42 16.95 10.88
C GLN A 175 1.96 16.61 11.15
N PHE A 176 1.46 15.57 10.48
CA PHE A 176 0.19 14.91 10.79
C PHE A 176 0.50 13.54 11.38
N GLN A 177 0.07 13.31 12.63
CA GLN A 177 0.41 12.10 13.39
C GLN A 177 -0.67 11.00 13.32
N GLU A 178 -1.79 11.27 12.66
CA GLU A 178 -2.90 10.32 12.50
C GLU A 178 -2.83 9.60 11.15
N GLU A 179 -3.04 8.28 11.15
CA GLU A 179 -3.13 7.45 9.94
C GLU A 179 -4.54 7.47 9.34
N ASN A 180 -4.67 7.09 8.06
CA ASN A 180 -5.96 6.90 7.39
C ASN A 180 -6.89 8.13 7.45
N VAL A 181 -6.30 9.31 7.20
CA VAL A 181 -6.99 10.60 7.20
C VAL A 181 -6.93 11.28 5.83
N ALA A 182 -7.93 12.09 5.50
CA ALA A 182 -7.85 13.04 4.41
C ALA A 182 -7.41 14.41 4.94
N ILE A 183 -6.39 14.97 4.31
CA ILE A 183 -5.76 16.24 4.64
C ILE A 183 -5.92 17.18 3.45
N ALA A 184 -6.45 18.39 3.64
CA ALA A 184 -6.66 19.34 2.56
C ALA A 184 -6.54 20.80 3.02
N GLY A 185 -6.40 21.72 2.06
CA GLY A 185 -6.40 23.16 2.29
C GLY A 185 -5.00 23.80 2.36
N ASN A 186 -4.99 25.12 2.57
CA ASN A 186 -3.81 25.95 2.76
C ASN A 186 -4.06 26.95 3.91
N PRO A 187 -3.45 26.77 5.09
CA PRO A 187 -2.62 25.63 5.47
C PRO A 187 -3.44 24.34 5.58
N ALA A 188 -2.82 23.20 5.25
CA ALA A 188 -3.52 21.92 5.27
C ALA A 188 -4.01 21.54 6.68
N GLN A 189 -5.20 20.94 6.76
CA GLN A 189 -5.81 20.40 7.97
C GLN A 189 -6.43 19.03 7.70
N ILE A 190 -6.64 18.23 8.75
CA ILE A 190 -7.41 17.00 8.65
C ILE A 190 -8.88 17.38 8.42
N VAL A 191 -9.43 16.96 7.28
CA VAL A 191 -10.83 17.22 6.89
C VAL A 191 -11.71 15.99 7.03
N LYS A 192 -11.12 14.78 7.07
CA LYS A 192 -11.83 13.52 7.30
C LYS A 192 -10.91 12.51 7.96
N ARG A 193 -11.47 11.71 8.86
CA ARG A 193 -10.81 10.57 9.50
C ARG A 193 -11.46 9.27 9.05
N ASN A 194 -10.75 8.16 9.26
CA ASN A 194 -11.22 6.81 8.95
C ASN A 194 -11.59 6.66 7.47
N VAL A 195 -10.63 6.98 6.60
CA VAL A 195 -10.75 6.86 5.15
C VAL A 195 -9.62 6.00 4.60
N ALA A 196 -9.90 5.36 3.47
CA ALA A 196 -8.91 4.65 2.66
C ALA A 196 -9.07 5.09 1.20
N TRP A 197 -8.06 4.80 0.39
CA TRP A 197 -8.06 5.04 -1.04
C TRP A 197 -7.53 3.81 -1.77
N SER A 198 -7.91 3.64 -3.04
CA SER A 198 -7.36 2.64 -3.94
C SER A 198 -6.97 3.30 -5.27
N LYS A 199 -6.24 2.54 -6.11
CA LYS A 199 -5.84 2.96 -7.47
C LYS A 199 -6.92 2.67 -8.51
N ASP A 200 -8.00 2.01 -8.11
CA ASP A 200 -9.11 1.66 -9.00
C ASP A 200 -9.84 2.93 -9.45
N TYR A 201 -10.38 2.89 -10.65
CA TYR A 201 -11.05 4.06 -11.19
C TYR A 201 -12.47 4.18 -10.68
N ILE A 202 -12.97 5.41 -10.58
CA ILE A 202 -14.34 5.67 -10.13
C ILE A 202 -15.41 5.16 -11.11
N TRP A 203 -15.07 4.90 -12.38
CA TRP A 203 -16.01 4.24 -13.29
C TRP A 203 -16.02 2.72 -13.09
N ASP A 204 -14.94 2.13 -12.56
CA ASP A 204 -14.97 0.73 -12.11
C ASP A 204 -15.99 0.57 -10.97
N TYR A 205 -16.34 1.66 -10.25
CA TYR A 205 -17.46 1.73 -9.30
C TYR A 205 -18.84 1.88 -9.97
N LYS A 206 -18.94 2.51 -11.16
CA LYS A 206 -20.21 2.70 -11.88
C LYS A 206 -20.60 1.48 -12.71
N ASP A 207 -19.64 0.81 -13.32
CA ASP A 207 -19.91 -0.37 -14.15
C ASP A 207 -20.10 -1.65 -13.30
N THR A 208 -19.62 -1.68 -12.05
CA THR A 208 -19.92 -2.79 -11.12
C THR A 208 -21.34 -2.77 -10.55
N TYR A 209 -22.07 -1.65 -10.64
CA TYR A 209 -23.43 -1.55 -10.08
C TYR A 209 -24.54 -1.59 -11.12
N GLN A 210 -24.26 -1.38 -12.42
CA GLN A 210 -25.34 -1.33 -13.41
C GLN A 210 -25.24 -2.24 -14.64
N GLN A 211 -24.10 -2.63 -15.22
CA GLN A 211 -24.12 -3.56 -16.35
C GLN A 211 -22.80 -4.35 -16.46
N ASP A 212 -22.93 -5.68 -16.56
CA ASP A 212 -21.92 -6.67 -16.96
C ASP A 212 -21.29 -7.53 -15.84
N GLU A 213 -21.95 -8.67 -15.56
CA GLU A 213 -21.55 -9.72 -14.61
C GLU A 213 -20.25 -10.48 -14.99
N SER A 214 -19.60 -10.15 -16.10
CA SER A 214 -18.49 -10.96 -16.64
C SER A 214 -17.07 -10.45 -16.33
N ARG A 215 -16.90 -9.29 -15.66
CA ARG A 215 -15.57 -8.67 -15.41
C ARG A 215 -15.24 -8.22 -13.98
N ALA A 216 -16.07 -8.52 -12.99
CA ALA A 216 -15.81 -8.17 -11.58
C ALA A 216 -14.67 -9.00 -10.95
N ALA A 217 -13.42 -8.66 -11.23
CA ALA A 217 -12.26 -9.41 -10.76
C ALA A 217 -11.77 -9.05 -9.35
N SER A 218 -12.43 -8.13 -8.64
CA SER A 218 -11.99 -7.78 -7.28
C SER A 218 -13.09 -7.36 -6.33
N ILE A 219 -14.38 -7.45 -6.68
CA ILE A 219 -15.47 -7.35 -5.69
C ILE A 219 -16.56 -8.41 -5.93
N PHE A 220 -16.58 -9.46 -5.11
CA PHE A 220 -17.74 -10.36 -5.03
C PHE A 220 -18.67 -9.84 -3.95
N ALA A 221 -19.80 -9.27 -4.36
CA ALA A 221 -20.94 -9.09 -3.47
C ALA A 221 -21.72 -10.40 -3.42
N VAL A 222 -21.52 -11.24 -2.42
CA VAL A 222 -22.35 -12.45 -2.26
C VAL A 222 -23.59 -12.07 -1.47
N LYS A 223 -24.71 -11.87 -2.18
CA LYS A 223 -26.03 -11.80 -1.55
C LYS A 223 -26.48 -13.23 -1.27
N THR A 224 -26.62 -13.58 0.00
CA THR A 224 -27.22 -14.86 0.40
C THR A 224 -28.69 -14.65 0.76
N ASP A 225 -29.49 -15.65 0.46
CA ASP A 225 -30.93 -15.65 0.53
C ASP A 225 -31.46 -15.52 1.96
N GLU A 226 -32.65 -14.93 2.07
CA GLU A 226 -33.58 -14.82 3.22
C GLU A 226 -33.40 -13.70 4.25
N ASN A 227 -32.25 -13.03 4.36
CA ASN A 227 -32.14 -11.74 5.06
C ASN A 227 -31.07 -10.90 4.37
N HIS A 228 -31.30 -9.59 4.21
CA HIS A 228 -30.45 -8.69 3.43
C HIS A 228 -29.05 -8.53 4.05
N VAL A 229 -28.18 -9.53 3.88
CA VAL A 229 -26.78 -9.52 4.28
C VAL A 229 -25.94 -9.35 3.03
N LEU A 230 -25.16 -8.27 3.00
CA LEU A 230 -24.25 -7.97 1.90
C LEU A 230 -22.82 -8.26 2.35
N TRP A 231 -22.21 -9.28 1.74
CA TRP A 231 -20.79 -9.55 1.89
C TRP A 231 -20.04 -8.87 0.77
N ARG A 232 -19.20 -7.87 1.07
CA ARG A 232 -18.27 -7.31 0.08
C ARG A 232 -16.91 -7.96 0.26
N VAL A 233 -16.51 -8.75 -0.73
CA VAL A 233 -15.16 -9.31 -0.80
C VAL A 233 -14.31 -8.36 -1.65
N SER A 234 -13.09 -8.01 -1.26
CA SER A 234 -12.14 -7.23 -2.06
C SER A 234 -10.77 -7.86 -2.05
N GLN A 235 -10.11 -7.98 -3.20
CA GLN A 235 -8.75 -8.52 -3.29
C GLN A 235 -7.73 -7.39 -3.40
N GLU A 236 -6.91 -7.24 -2.36
CA GLU A 236 -5.71 -6.41 -2.36
C GLU A 236 -4.51 -7.24 -2.84
N SER A 237 -3.46 -6.59 -3.35
CA SER A 237 -2.26 -7.28 -3.89
C SER A 237 -1.55 -8.21 -2.88
N SER A 238 -1.91 -8.15 -1.60
CA SER A 238 -1.31 -8.94 -0.52
C SER A 238 -2.31 -9.67 0.39
N TYR A 239 -3.64 -9.45 0.27
CA TYR A 239 -4.64 -10.07 1.15
C TYR A 239 -6.07 -9.90 0.60
N LEU A 240 -7.00 -10.70 1.09
CA LEU A 240 -8.44 -10.61 0.82
C LEU A 240 -9.15 -9.85 1.96
N VAL A 241 -10.03 -8.90 1.66
CA VAL A 241 -10.87 -8.21 2.63
C VAL A 241 -12.31 -8.67 2.46
N ILE A 242 -12.98 -9.03 3.55
CA ILE A 242 -14.39 -9.39 3.55
C ILE A 242 -15.11 -8.47 4.52
N MET A 243 -16.12 -7.75 4.05
CA MET A 243 -16.94 -6.84 4.85
C MET A 243 -18.38 -7.33 4.90
N ARG A 244 -18.97 -7.33 6.11
CA ARG A 244 -20.40 -7.59 6.31
C ARG A 244 -21.17 -6.29 6.52
N GLU A 245 -22.20 -6.06 5.70
CA GLU A 245 -23.18 -4.98 5.87
C GLU A 245 -24.58 -5.58 6.13
N GLY A 246 -25.31 -5.09 7.16
CA GLY A 246 -26.69 -5.48 7.49
C GLY A 246 -26.93 -6.11 8.88
N VAL A 247 -28.20 -6.08 9.31
CA VAL A 247 -28.70 -6.49 10.64
C VAL A 247 -29.30 -7.91 10.58
N GLY A 248 -28.77 -8.86 11.38
CA GLY A 248 -29.31 -10.21 11.46
C GLY A 248 -28.53 -11.15 12.39
N ASN A 249 -29.24 -12.03 13.11
CA ASN A 249 -28.70 -13.04 14.05
C ASN A 249 -28.71 -14.47 13.46
N GLN A 250 -28.55 -14.62 12.15
CA GLN A 250 -28.55 -15.94 11.50
C GLN A 250 -27.14 -16.50 11.30
N VAL A 251 -27.07 -17.82 11.07
CA VAL A 251 -25.84 -18.51 10.69
C VAL A 251 -25.47 -18.08 9.26
N GLU A 252 -24.28 -17.53 9.10
CA GLU A 252 -23.82 -17.00 7.82
C GLU A 252 -22.67 -17.83 7.28
N HIS A 253 -22.54 -17.88 5.95
CA HIS A 253 -21.58 -18.71 5.25
C HIS A 253 -20.77 -17.91 4.23
N LEU A 254 -19.45 -17.92 4.36
CA LEU A 254 -18.51 -17.43 3.37
C LEU A 254 -17.86 -18.62 2.66
N LYS A 255 -18.02 -18.75 1.35
CA LYS A 255 -17.58 -19.91 0.57
C LYS A 255 -16.40 -19.58 -0.35
N PHE A 256 -15.45 -20.51 -0.46
CA PHE A 256 -14.28 -20.45 -1.33
C PHE A 256 -14.20 -21.73 -2.15
N SER A 257 -14.21 -21.61 -3.48
CA SER A 257 -13.98 -22.76 -4.37
C SER A 257 -12.50 -23.13 -4.40
N LEU A 258 -12.21 -24.42 -4.36
CA LEU A 258 -10.88 -24.97 -4.52
C LEU A 258 -10.55 -25.10 -6.01
N LYS A 259 -9.27 -24.95 -6.35
CA LYS A 259 -8.80 -25.16 -7.74
C LYS A 259 -8.87 -26.62 -8.17
N GLU A 260 -8.71 -27.53 -7.21
CA GLU A 260 -8.71 -28.96 -7.43
C GLU A 260 -9.48 -29.65 -6.31
N ASN A 261 -10.09 -30.79 -6.64
CA ASN A 261 -10.79 -31.61 -5.67
C ASN A 261 -9.79 -32.33 -4.76
N LEU A 262 -10.10 -32.37 -3.46
CA LEU A 262 -9.29 -33.10 -2.50
C LEU A 262 -9.50 -34.61 -2.65
N LYS A 263 -8.41 -35.39 -2.54
CA LYS A 263 -8.46 -36.85 -2.60
C LYS A 263 -8.82 -37.46 -1.25
N LEU A 264 -9.71 -38.45 -1.28
CA LEU A 264 -10.13 -39.19 -0.10
C LEU A 264 -8.92 -39.88 0.57
N GLY A 265 -8.83 -39.79 1.89
CA GLY A 265 -7.82 -40.51 2.69
C GLY A 265 -6.41 -39.89 2.70
N GLU A 266 -6.16 -38.80 1.99
CA GLU A 266 -4.89 -38.07 2.06
C GLU A 266 -4.86 -37.02 3.18
N ASN A 267 -3.68 -36.69 3.68
CA ASN A 267 -3.51 -35.71 4.76
C ASN A 267 -3.31 -34.30 4.21
N TYR A 268 -4.02 -33.31 4.74
CA TYR A 268 -3.94 -31.91 4.33
C TYR A 268 -3.87 -30.95 5.52
N TYR A 269 -3.34 -29.75 5.28
CA TYR A 269 -3.47 -28.59 6.15
C TYR A 269 -4.37 -27.54 5.52
N LEU A 270 -5.30 -26.97 6.29
CA LEU A 270 -5.90 -25.68 5.99
C LEU A 270 -5.10 -24.60 6.73
N VAL A 271 -4.57 -23.63 5.98
CA VAL A 271 -3.88 -22.46 6.53
C VAL A 271 -4.77 -21.24 6.36
N LEU A 272 -5.02 -20.53 7.47
CA LEU A 272 -5.77 -19.28 7.49
C LEU A 272 -5.00 -18.23 8.33
N ASP A 273 -4.53 -17.16 7.71
CA ASP A 273 -3.92 -15.99 8.35
C ASP A 273 -4.80 -14.77 8.17
N PHE A 274 -5.22 -14.15 9.27
CA PHE A 274 -6.26 -13.12 9.22
C PHE A 274 -6.24 -12.17 10.41
N ILE A 275 -6.95 -11.05 10.29
CA ILE A 275 -7.33 -10.14 11.37
C ILE A 275 -8.79 -9.69 11.17
N SER A 276 -9.53 -9.55 12.26
CA SER A 276 -10.89 -9.00 12.25
C SER A 276 -10.98 -7.77 13.13
N ASN A 277 -11.76 -6.78 12.74
CA ASN A 277 -12.09 -5.63 13.58
C ASN A 277 -13.16 -5.94 14.65
N LYS A 278 -13.68 -7.16 14.71
CA LYS A 278 -14.68 -7.64 15.68
C LYS A 278 -14.38 -9.06 16.13
N SER A 279 -14.75 -9.38 17.37
CA SER A 279 -14.58 -10.74 17.90
C SER A 279 -15.69 -11.66 17.35
N THR A 280 -15.29 -12.75 16.70
CA THR A 280 -16.22 -13.65 15.99
C THR A 280 -15.76 -15.10 16.13
N ALA A 281 -16.70 -16.03 16.36
CA ALA A 281 -16.43 -17.46 16.41
C ALA A 281 -16.79 -18.11 15.07
N PHE A 282 -15.85 -18.81 14.45
CA PHE A 282 -16.04 -19.47 13.16
C PHE A 282 -16.02 -20.99 13.31
N THR A 283 -16.86 -21.63 12.52
CA THR A 283 -16.88 -23.06 12.20
C THR A 283 -16.52 -23.20 10.74
N THR A 284 -15.49 -24.00 10.45
CA THR A 284 -15.11 -24.28 9.06
C THR A 284 -15.66 -25.63 8.63
N PHE A 285 -16.15 -25.71 7.40
CA PHE A 285 -16.48 -26.98 6.78
C PHE A 285 -16.04 -27.03 5.32
N LEU A 286 -15.72 -28.22 4.84
CA LEU A 286 -15.50 -28.50 3.43
C LEU A 286 -16.75 -29.17 2.88
N SER A 287 -17.20 -28.79 1.70
CA SER A 287 -18.32 -29.44 1.02
C SER A 287 -17.98 -29.87 -0.40
N ASN A 288 -18.67 -30.89 -0.89
CA ASN A 288 -18.74 -31.22 -2.31
C ASN A 288 -20.06 -30.76 -2.93
N ASP A 289 -20.21 -30.93 -4.24
CA ASP A 289 -21.37 -30.47 -5.01
C ASP A 289 -22.68 -31.17 -4.62
N SER A 290 -22.59 -32.31 -3.90
CA SER A 290 -23.75 -33.04 -3.36
C SER A 290 -24.18 -32.57 -1.95
N GLY A 291 -23.52 -31.54 -1.39
CA GLY A 291 -23.83 -30.99 -0.07
C GLY A 291 -23.30 -31.81 1.11
N LYS A 292 -22.55 -32.90 0.87
CA LYS A 292 -21.87 -33.65 1.93
C LYS A 292 -20.70 -32.85 2.48
N MET A 293 -20.51 -32.88 3.80
CA MET A 293 -19.56 -32.01 4.48
C MET A 293 -18.52 -32.76 5.31
N ASN A 294 -17.30 -32.21 5.38
CA ASN A 294 -16.27 -32.57 6.34
C ASN A 294 -16.06 -31.38 7.29
N ARG A 295 -16.32 -31.56 8.59
CA ARG A 295 -16.23 -30.47 9.57
C ARG A 295 -14.80 -30.31 10.05
N ILE A 296 -14.29 -29.08 10.00
CA ILE A 296 -13.01 -28.69 10.58
C ILE A 296 -13.28 -28.04 11.95
N PRO A 297 -12.40 -28.20 12.96
CA PRO A 297 -12.60 -27.60 14.28
C PRO A 297 -12.89 -26.09 14.24
N ASN A 298 -13.69 -25.64 15.20
CA ASN A 298 -14.01 -24.22 15.34
C ASN A 298 -12.78 -23.41 15.76
N PHE A 299 -12.76 -22.12 15.43
CA PHE A 299 -11.80 -21.17 15.98
C PHE A 299 -12.45 -19.85 16.38
N HIS A 300 -11.77 -19.16 17.29
CA HIS A 300 -12.18 -17.84 17.75
C HIS A 300 -11.24 -16.77 17.22
N VAL A 301 -11.84 -15.70 16.73
CA VAL A 301 -11.16 -14.47 16.34
C VAL A 301 -11.34 -13.44 17.44
N THR A 302 -10.23 -12.89 17.90
CA THR A 302 -10.22 -11.77 18.84
C THR A 302 -10.09 -10.47 18.06
N GLU A 303 -10.90 -9.47 18.40
CA GLU A 303 -10.88 -8.14 17.78
C GLU A 303 -9.46 -7.54 17.75
N ASN A 304 -9.06 -7.07 16.57
CA ASN A 304 -7.79 -6.39 16.28
C ASN A 304 -6.52 -7.21 16.59
N ILE A 305 -6.61 -8.54 16.65
CA ILE A 305 -5.45 -9.43 16.81
C ILE A 305 -5.29 -10.29 15.56
N ARG A 306 -4.15 -10.13 14.85
CA ARG A 306 -3.80 -11.01 13.74
C ARG A 306 -3.50 -12.41 14.25
N ARG A 307 -4.09 -13.44 13.64
CA ARG A 307 -3.82 -14.84 13.96
C ARG A 307 -3.58 -15.64 12.69
N LYS A 308 -2.63 -16.57 12.79
CA LYS A 308 -2.41 -17.63 11.81
C LYS A 308 -2.82 -18.95 12.45
N ILE A 309 -3.73 -19.67 11.80
CA ILE A 309 -4.24 -20.95 12.25
C ILE A 309 -3.94 -21.99 11.17
N VAL A 310 -3.51 -23.17 11.61
CA VAL A 310 -3.20 -24.31 10.76
C VAL A 310 -3.98 -25.51 11.28
N PHE A 311 -4.89 -26.04 10.47
CA PHE A 311 -5.71 -27.20 10.82
C PHE A 311 -5.32 -28.41 9.98
N PRO A 312 -4.81 -29.49 10.59
CA PRO A 312 -4.69 -30.76 9.89
C PRO A 312 -6.07 -31.40 9.73
N PHE A 313 -6.33 -32.01 8.57
CA PHE A 313 -7.52 -32.79 8.33
C PHE A 313 -7.30 -33.85 7.24
N VAL A 314 -8.19 -34.85 7.23
CA VAL A 314 -8.26 -35.89 6.20
C VAL A 314 -9.65 -35.84 5.54
N PRO A 315 -9.75 -35.70 4.21
CA PRO A 315 -11.02 -35.83 3.50
C PRO A 315 -11.66 -37.19 3.77
N THR A 316 -12.86 -37.16 4.36
CA THR A 316 -13.73 -38.33 4.58
C THR A 316 -14.83 -38.46 3.52
N VAL A 317 -14.90 -37.48 2.63
CA VAL A 317 -15.85 -37.40 1.51
C VAL A 317 -15.03 -37.12 0.24
N GLU A 318 -15.36 -37.79 -0.85
CA GLU A 318 -14.71 -37.58 -2.14
C GLU A 318 -15.25 -36.32 -2.84
N GLY A 319 -14.37 -35.66 -3.60
CA GLY A 319 -14.74 -34.52 -4.43
C GLY A 319 -15.02 -33.24 -3.65
N LEU A 320 -14.40 -33.05 -2.47
CA LEU A 320 -14.51 -31.79 -1.74
C LEU A 320 -13.92 -30.66 -2.59
N SER A 321 -14.77 -29.72 -2.98
CA SER A 321 -14.52 -28.67 -3.98
C SER A 321 -14.67 -27.27 -3.40
N THR A 322 -15.25 -27.13 -2.20
CA THR A 322 -15.55 -25.85 -1.57
C THR A 322 -15.20 -25.86 -0.09
N VAL A 323 -14.59 -24.77 0.40
CA VAL A 323 -14.46 -24.48 1.83
C VAL A 323 -15.48 -23.42 2.20
N ALA A 324 -16.20 -23.61 3.30
CA ALA A 324 -17.05 -22.59 3.88
C ALA A 324 -16.61 -22.24 5.30
N LEU A 325 -16.48 -20.94 5.56
CA LEU A 325 -16.37 -20.39 6.90
C LEU A 325 -17.76 -19.96 7.36
N SER A 326 -18.21 -20.49 8.48
CA SER A 326 -19.51 -20.17 9.05
C SER A 326 -19.38 -19.57 10.43
N ALA A 327 -20.16 -18.56 10.76
CA ALA A 327 -20.27 -18.10 12.14
C ALA A 327 -21.73 -18.11 12.58
N SER A 328 -21.96 -18.41 13.85
CA SER A 328 -23.30 -18.34 14.47
C SER A 328 -23.78 -16.88 14.60
N HIS A 329 -22.84 -15.93 14.65
CA HIS A 329 -23.11 -14.51 14.68
C HIS A 329 -21.91 -13.75 14.12
N PHE A 330 -22.10 -12.95 13.08
CA PHE A 330 -21.15 -11.90 12.72
C PHE A 330 -21.71 -10.55 13.17
N PRO A 331 -20.94 -9.72 13.87
CA PRO A 331 -21.39 -8.36 14.13
C PRO A 331 -21.54 -7.55 12.84
N GLU A 332 -22.49 -6.63 12.78
CA GLU A 332 -22.58 -5.69 11.66
C GLU A 332 -21.30 -4.84 11.54
N ASN A 333 -20.91 -4.47 10.32
CA ASN A 333 -19.67 -3.75 10.03
C ASN A 333 -18.40 -4.53 10.42
N THR A 334 -18.48 -5.86 10.45
CA THR A 334 -17.29 -6.71 10.60
C THR A 334 -16.47 -6.66 9.31
N ILE A 335 -15.18 -6.41 9.46
CA ILE A 335 -14.16 -6.43 8.43
C ILE A 335 -13.17 -7.54 8.80
N LEU A 336 -13.11 -8.58 7.97
CA LEU A 336 -12.16 -9.67 8.06
C LEU A 336 -11.12 -9.51 6.95
N LYS A 337 -9.86 -9.25 7.30
CA LYS A 337 -8.75 -9.27 6.35
C LYS A 337 -8.03 -10.61 6.45
N ILE A 338 -7.94 -11.33 5.34
CA ILE A 338 -7.32 -12.65 5.21
C ILE A 338 -6.04 -12.48 4.39
N PHE A 339 -4.88 -12.58 5.06
CA PHE A 339 -3.56 -12.48 4.45
C PHE A 339 -3.13 -13.76 3.74
N ASP A 340 -3.67 -14.90 4.16
CA ASP A 340 -3.31 -16.21 3.61
C ASP A 340 -4.50 -17.15 3.78
N PHE A 341 -4.91 -17.81 2.69
CA PHE A 341 -5.93 -18.84 2.71
C PHE A 341 -5.61 -19.90 1.67
N ARG A 342 -5.25 -21.09 2.12
CA ARG A 342 -4.90 -22.19 1.23
C ARG A 342 -5.00 -23.54 1.91
N ILE A 343 -5.13 -24.56 1.08
CA ILE A 343 -5.02 -25.95 1.47
C ILE A 343 -3.71 -26.50 0.92
N GLU A 344 -2.92 -27.13 1.77
CA GLU A 344 -1.66 -27.77 1.40
C GLU A 344 -1.73 -29.27 1.70
N LYS A 345 -1.25 -30.10 0.79
CA LYS A 345 -1.09 -31.53 1.06
C LYS A 345 0.09 -31.73 2.03
N MET A 346 -0.11 -32.55 3.06
CA MET A 346 0.95 -32.93 3.97
C MET A 346 1.94 -33.83 3.23
N LYS A 347 3.24 -33.50 3.35
CA LYS A 347 4.32 -34.28 2.75
C LYS A 347 4.56 -35.58 3.51
#